data_AF-A0A959S9P7-F1
#
_entry.id   AF-A0A959S9P7-F1
#
_cell.length_a   1.000
_cell.length_b   1.000
_cell.length_c   1.000
_cell.angle_alpha   90.00
_cell.angle_beta   90.00
_cell.angle_gamma   90.00
#
_symmetry.space_group_name_H-M   'P 1'
#
loop_
_entity.id
_entity.type
_entity.pdbx_description
1 polymer ?
#
loop_
_entity_poly.entity_id
_entity_poly.type
_entity_poly.pdbx_seq_one_letter_code
_entity_poly.pdbx_strand_id
1 'polypeptide(L)' 'DSQVQYWEPAKWVQRLREHQQGDAPILLNTNMDAGHGGASGRFESLKETALIYAFLLERAGLSEQ' A
#
# COMPACT_ATOMS: atom_id res chain seq x y z
N ASP A 1 6.66 -0.14 12.29
CA ASP A 1 7.47 1.10 12.17
C ASP A 1 7.50 1.83 13.52
N SER A 2 8.71 2.05 14.07
CA SER A 2 8.91 2.71 15.37
C SER A 2 8.90 4.24 15.30
N GLN A 3 9.02 4.82 14.09
CA GLN A 3 9.01 6.27 13.86
C GLN A 3 7.60 6.77 13.56
N VAL A 4 6.86 6.05 12.71
CA VAL A 4 5.49 6.38 12.31
C VAL A 4 4.61 5.14 12.51
N GLN A 5 3.52 5.30 13.24
CA GLN A 5 2.75 4.16 13.71
C GLN A 5 1.65 3.78 12.72
N TYR A 6 1.38 2.48 12.54
CA TYR A 6 0.45 2.00 11.50
C TYR A 6 -0.98 2.54 11.64
N TRP A 7 -1.39 2.96 12.85
CA TRP A 7 -2.73 3.52 13.07
C TRP A 7 -2.90 4.93 12.50
N GLU A 8 -1.81 5.68 12.28
CA GLU A 8 -1.88 7.01 11.68
C GLU A 8 -2.38 6.94 10.23
N PRO A 9 -1.76 6.14 9.32
CA PRO A 9 -2.29 5.95 7.98
C PRO A 9 -3.63 5.20 7.97
N ALA A 10 -3.90 4.32 8.94
CA ALA A 10 -5.22 3.66 9.05
C ALA A 10 -6.36 4.67 9.29
N LYS A 11 -6.18 5.62 10.22
CA LYS A 11 -7.13 6.71 10.46
C LYS A 11 -7.29 7.60 9.23
N TRP A 12 -6.20 7.87 8.53
CA TRP A 12 -6.23 8.68 7.31
C TRP A 12 -7.02 8.00 6.19
N VAL A 13 -6.76 6.71 5.94
CA VAL A 13 -7.46 5.91 4.92
C VAL A 13 -8.97 5.83 5.22
N GLN A 14 -9.35 5.71 6.49
CA GLN A 14 -10.76 5.78 6.88
C GLN A 14 -11.39 7.13 6.49
N ARG A 15 -10.72 8.25 6.80
CA ARG A 15 -11.22 9.58 6.40
C ARG A 15 -11.29 9.75 4.89
N LEU A 16 -10.33 9.23 4.13
CA LEU A 16 -10.35 9.28 2.68
C LEU A 16 -11.57 8.55 2.10
N ARG A 17 -11.91 7.39 2.67
CA ARG A 17 -13.11 6.62 2.27
C ARG A 17 -14.41 7.36 2.59
N GLU A 18 -14.48 8.05 3.71
CA GLU A 18 -15.64 8.88 4.08
C GLU A 18 -15.85 10.06 3.10
N HIS A 19 -14.77 10.57 2.50
CA HIS A 19 -14.79 11.71 1.57
C HIS A 19 -14.64 11.27 0.10
N GLN A 20 -14.82 9.98 -0.18
CA GLN A 20 -14.65 9.41 -1.51
C GLN A 20 -15.74 9.90 -2.47
N GLN A 21 -15.33 10.42 -3.63
CA GLN A 21 -16.24 11.01 -4.64
C GLN A 21 -16.45 10.11 -5.88
N GLY A 22 -15.75 8.99 -6.00
CA GLY A 22 -15.87 8.07 -7.13
C GLY A 22 -15.63 6.63 -6.70
N ASP A 23 -15.57 5.71 -7.65
CA ASP A 23 -15.64 4.26 -7.33
C ASP A 23 -14.27 3.56 -7.25
N ALA A 24 -13.17 4.31 -7.40
CA ALA A 24 -11.83 3.75 -7.32
C ALA A 24 -11.51 3.23 -5.90
N PRO A 25 -10.94 2.03 -5.73
CA PRO A 25 -10.68 1.48 -4.41
C PRO A 25 -9.60 2.29 -3.67
N ILE A 26 -9.86 2.60 -2.39
CA ILE A 26 -8.87 3.19 -1.48
C ILE A 26 -8.36 2.09 -0.54
N LEU A 27 -7.12 1.66 -0.75
CA LEU A 27 -6.51 0.53 -0.06
C LEU A 27 -5.40 0.98 0.89
N LEU A 28 -5.21 0.23 1.98
CA LEU A 28 -4.06 0.34 2.87
C LEU A 28 -3.37 -1.02 2.91
N ASN A 29 -2.13 -1.07 2.47
CA ASN A 29 -1.26 -2.22 2.69
C ASN A 29 -0.33 -1.91 3.87
N THR A 30 -0.21 -2.83 4.82
CA THR A 30 0.65 -2.67 5.99
C THR A 30 1.46 -3.94 6.20
N ASN A 31 2.79 -3.81 6.13
CA ASN A 31 3.70 -4.86 6.49
C ASN A 31 3.94 -4.82 8.01
N MET A 32 3.38 -5.79 8.74
CA MET A 32 3.47 -5.86 10.21
C MET A 32 4.83 -6.37 10.70
N ASP A 33 5.65 -6.94 9.81
CA ASP A 33 6.97 -7.49 10.13
C ASP A 33 8.11 -6.50 9.83
N ALA A 34 7.79 -5.33 9.26
CA ALA A 34 8.76 -4.32 8.82
C ALA A 34 8.77 -3.03 9.68
N GLY A 35 9.95 -2.41 9.74
CA GLY A 35 10.20 -1.11 10.35
C GLY A 35 10.08 0.06 9.36
N HIS A 36 10.54 1.24 9.77
CA HIS A 36 10.51 2.45 8.92
C HIS A 36 11.25 2.28 7.58
N GLY A 37 12.34 1.50 7.58
CA GLY A 37 13.14 1.23 6.39
C GLY A 37 12.61 0.11 5.50
N GLY A 38 11.41 -0.42 5.77
CA GLY A 38 10.88 -1.60 5.07
C GLY A 38 11.51 -2.92 5.57
N ALA A 39 11.22 -4.00 4.86
CA ALA A 39 11.76 -5.33 5.17
C ALA A 39 13.23 -5.47 4.70
N SER A 40 14.06 -6.16 5.50
CA SER A 40 15.52 -6.18 5.35
C SER A 40 16.09 -7.26 4.42
N GLY A 41 15.24 -7.99 3.69
CA GLY A 41 15.69 -9.07 2.79
C GLY A 41 16.16 -8.57 1.42
N ARG A 42 17.10 -9.30 0.81
CA ARG A 42 17.72 -8.97 -0.50
C ARG A 42 16.71 -8.62 -1.60
N PHE A 43 15.55 -9.27 -1.59
CA PHE A 43 14.51 -9.12 -2.60
C PHE A 43 13.23 -8.47 -2.07
N GLU A 44 13.18 -8.06 -0.81
CA GLU A 44 11.93 -7.53 -0.22
C GLU A 44 11.54 -6.19 -0.83
N SER A 45 12.50 -5.31 -1.07
CA SER A 45 12.26 -4.06 -1.80
C SER A 45 11.74 -4.30 -3.23
N LEU A 46 12.21 -5.36 -3.91
CA LEU A 46 11.71 -5.74 -5.23
C LEU A 46 10.27 -6.27 -5.15
N LYS A 47 9.92 -7.02 -4.11
CA LYS A 47 8.54 -7.50 -3.88
C LYS A 47 7.59 -6.35 -3.59
N GLU A 48 7.98 -5.41 -2.74
CA GLU A 48 7.20 -4.20 -2.47
C GLU A 48 6.99 -3.38 -3.75
N THR A 49 8.05 -3.22 -4.54
CA THR A 49 7.98 -2.58 -5.87
C THR A 49 7.04 -3.33 -6.81
N ALA A 50 7.16 -4.65 -6.90
CA ALA A 50 6.33 -5.48 -7.76
C ALA A 50 4.85 -5.40 -7.39
N LEU A 51 4.52 -5.34 -6.09
CA LEU A 51 3.14 -5.16 -5.62
C LEU A 51 2.56 -3.81 -6.06
N ILE A 52 3.33 -2.74 -5.97
CA ILE A 52 2.91 -1.40 -6.43
C ILE A 52 2.66 -1.43 -7.95
N TYR A 53 3.58 -1.99 -8.74
CA TYR A 53 3.40 -2.09 -10.20
C TYR A 53 2.22 -2.99 -10.57
N ALA A 54 2.01 -4.11 -9.89
CA ALA A 54 0.86 -4.98 -10.12
C ALA A 54 -0.46 -4.22 -9.90
N PHE A 55 -0.58 -3.48 -8.79
CA PHE A 55 -1.74 -2.63 -8.54
C PHE A 55 -1.92 -1.57 -9.63
N LEU A 56 -0.84 -0.87 -10.02
CA LEU A 56 -0.92 0.17 -11.06
C LEU A 56 -1.35 -0.40 -12.42
N LEU A 57 -0.80 -1.55 -12.82
CA LEU A 57 -1.15 -2.23 -14.07
C LEU A 57 -2.61 -2.71 -14.06
N GLU A 58 -3.07 -3.29 -12.95
CA GLU A 58 -4.48 -3.67 -12.77
C GLU A 58 -5.40 -2.46 -12.89
N ARG A 59 -5.08 -1.35 -12.20
CA ARG A 59 -5.88 -0.11 -12.25
C ARG A 59 -5.83 0.60 -13.61
N ALA A 60 -4.75 0.41 -14.38
CA ALA A 60 -4.62 0.92 -15.73
C ALA A 60 -5.27 0.02 -16.80
N GLY A 61 -5.77 -1.17 -16.42
CA GLY A 61 -6.32 -2.15 -17.38
C GLY A 61 -5.25 -2.81 -18.27
N LEU A 62 -4.01 -2.88 -17.78
CA LEU A 62 -2.84 -3.42 -18.49
C LEU A 62 -2.36 -4.77 -17.93
N SER A 63 -3.03 -5.32 -16.92
CA SER A 63 -2.75 -6.65 -16.40
C SER A 63 -3.36 -7.72 -17.32
N GLU A 64 -2.56 -8.68 -17.76
CA GLU A 64 -3.06 -9.92 -18.40
C GLU A 64 -3.76 -10.79 -17.34
N GLN A 65 -4.88 -11.43 -17.70
CA GLN A 65 -5.63 -12.37 -16.83
C GLN A 65 -4.99 -13.76 -16.86
#